data_AF-A0A3D3WZJ5-F1
#
_entry.id   AF-A0A3D3WZJ5-F1
#
_cell.length_a   1.000
_cell.length_b   1.000
_cell.length_c   1.000
_cell.angle_alpha   90.00
_cell.angle_beta   90.00
_cell.angle_gamma   90.00
#
_symmetry.space_group_name_H-M   'P 1'
#
loop_
_entity.id
_entity.type
_entity.pdbx_description
1 polymer ?
#
loop_
_entity_poly.entity_id
_entity_poly.type
_entity_poly.pdbx_seq_one_letter_code
_entity_poly.pdbx_strand_id
1 'polypeptide(L)'
;MGDGWLSYPVLGNEVWRFGVLFLLLIGAVVVYYLTRVLVKRFSPAAGNETGRKAMLNILQRLLRVVLPLLVVWVSLQIFLIPVETKRVIDSLFMAVLTVFILYLITKLVDVLTIALKARALRTKSKLDDQLLPLLSKALKGFVWGIGLLLFLQNVLNYNISSLLAALGIGGLAFAFAAQDMIANIFGTVMIFTDRPFQVGDAVSIEGFEGAIEAIGLRSTRLRTWDGTLVTIPNRTVASANINNLAARPMRRTNFTLGLVYDTPTAKLEEALAIVRDILKDHPSTGQYRAYFNKFGDFSLDILVQHWCNLMDYDKYLQSLEEINLEIKHRFEAAGIEFAFPTQTLYLKPEQTPLNKPSS
;
A
#
# COMPACT_ATOMS: atom_id res chain seq x y z
N MET A 1 -54.24 44.78 -36.16
CA MET A 1 -52.92 44.18 -35.87
C MET A 1 -53.00 42.76 -36.36
N GLY A 2 -52.42 42.48 -37.54
CA GLY A 2 -52.70 41.27 -38.29
C GLY A 2 -52.15 40.03 -37.61
N ASP A 3 -53.00 39.01 -37.49
CA ASP A 3 -52.58 37.65 -37.18
C ASP A 3 -51.61 37.20 -38.28
N GLY A 4 -50.31 37.29 -38.01
CA GLY A 4 -49.29 36.83 -38.93
C GLY A 4 -49.45 35.33 -39.16
N TRP A 5 -49.13 34.85 -40.37
CA TRP A 5 -49.21 33.43 -40.76
C TRP A 5 -48.58 32.44 -39.76
N LEU A 6 -47.72 32.92 -38.86
CA LEU A 6 -47.08 32.20 -37.76
C LEU A 6 -48.05 31.73 -36.65
N SER A 7 -49.17 32.41 -36.43
CA SER A 7 -50.20 32.02 -35.45
C SER A 7 -51.30 31.13 -36.04
N TYR A 8 -51.21 30.76 -37.33
CA TYR A 8 -52.22 29.92 -37.97
C TYR A 8 -52.25 28.52 -37.34
N PRO A 9 -53.42 27.99 -36.95
CA PRO A 9 -53.50 26.68 -36.31
C PRO A 9 -53.38 25.56 -37.36
N VAL A 10 -52.35 24.74 -37.23
CA VAL A 10 -52.15 23.50 -38.01
C VAL A 10 -52.10 22.34 -37.01
N LEU A 11 -53.01 21.37 -37.14
CA LEU A 11 -53.11 20.21 -36.22
C LEU A 11 -53.22 20.64 -34.73
N GLY A 12 -53.98 21.70 -34.45
CA GLY A 12 -54.18 22.22 -33.09
C GLY A 12 -52.96 22.95 -32.50
N ASN A 13 -51.94 23.26 -33.30
CA ASN A 13 -50.72 23.96 -32.89
C ASN A 13 -50.39 25.13 -33.84
N GLU A 14 -49.80 26.20 -33.31
CA GLU A 14 -49.39 27.36 -34.12
C GLU A 14 -48.17 27.05 -35.01
N VAL A 15 -48.13 27.59 -36.24
CA VAL A 15 -47.08 27.34 -37.25
C VAL A 15 -45.66 27.60 -36.72
N TRP A 16 -45.45 28.60 -35.87
CA TRP A 16 -44.12 28.91 -35.33
C TRP A 16 -43.48 27.75 -34.56
N ARG A 17 -44.29 26.86 -33.96
CA ARG A 17 -43.81 25.70 -33.18
C ARG A 17 -43.14 24.65 -34.06
N PHE A 18 -43.67 24.45 -35.27
CA PHE A 18 -43.05 23.61 -36.29
C PHE A 18 -41.75 24.25 -36.79
N GLY A 19 -41.72 25.58 -36.91
CA GLY A 19 -40.49 26.33 -37.21
C GLY A 19 -39.39 26.14 -36.15
N VAL A 20 -39.75 26.16 -34.87
CA VAL A 20 -38.81 25.88 -33.76
C VAL A 20 -38.30 24.44 -33.79
N LEU A 21 -39.17 23.45 -34.02
CA LEU A 21 -38.74 22.04 -34.20
C LEU A 21 -37.76 21.90 -35.36
N PHE A 22 -38.02 22.54 -36.51
CA PHE A 22 -37.11 22.53 -37.66
C PHE A 22 -35.74 23.13 -37.32
N LEU A 23 -35.72 24.28 -36.60
CA LEU A 23 -34.48 24.90 -36.14
C LEU A 23 -33.72 24.02 -35.14
N LEU A 24 -34.41 23.35 -34.21
CA LEU A 24 -33.80 22.43 -33.26
C LEU A 24 -33.19 21.20 -33.95
N LEU A 25 -33.85 20.64 -34.96
CA LEU A 25 -33.33 19.53 -35.76
C LEU A 25 -32.09 19.95 -36.55
N ILE A 26 -32.12 21.12 -37.20
CA ILE A 26 -30.93 21.68 -37.88
C ILE A 26 -29.81 21.91 -36.87
N GLY A 27 -30.10 22.52 -35.73
CA GLY A 27 -29.13 22.75 -34.66
C GLY A 27 -28.48 21.46 -34.17
N ALA A 28 -29.25 20.38 -34.00
CA ALA A 28 -28.71 19.09 -33.63
C ALA A 28 -27.78 18.49 -34.70
N VAL A 29 -28.17 18.56 -35.98
CA VAL A 29 -27.33 18.10 -37.09
C VAL A 29 -26.03 18.90 -37.16
N VAL A 30 -26.10 20.22 -36.98
CA VAL A 30 -24.94 21.13 -36.96
C VAL A 30 -24.02 20.79 -35.79
N VAL A 31 -24.54 20.65 -34.56
CA VAL A 31 -23.74 20.26 -33.38
C VAL A 31 -23.10 18.89 -33.56
N TYR A 32 -23.83 17.91 -34.12
CA TYR A 32 -23.26 16.60 -34.45
C TYR A 32 -22.13 16.70 -35.47
N TYR A 33 -22.29 17.49 -36.53
CA TYR A 33 -21.27 17.66 -37.56
C TYR A 33 -20.05 18.42 -37.05
N LEU A 34 -20.26 19.51 -36.28
CA LEU A 34 -19.21 20.28 -35.64
C LEU A 34 -18.38 19.42 -34.69
N THR A 35 -19.02 18.63 -33.83
CA THR A 35 -18.32 17.73 -32.90
C THR A 35 -17.57 16.62 -33.64
N ARG A 36 -18.09 16.13 -34.77
CA ARG A 36 -17.38 15.20 -35.67
C ARG A 36 -16.11 15.82 -36.27
N VAL A 37 -16.21 17.06 -36.76
CA VAL A 37 -15.09 17.80 -37.35
C VAL A 37 -14.05 18.15 -36.29
N LEU A 38 -14.46 18.62 -35.11
CA LEU A 38 -13.58 18.94 -34.00
C LEU A 38 -12.78 17.71 -33.55
N VAL A 39 -13.43 16.56 -33.38
CA VAL A 39 -12.73 15.32 -33.01
C VAL A 39 -11.76 14.88 -34.10
N LYS A 40 -12.09 15.02 -35.39
CA LYS A 40 -11.14 14.74 -36.48
C LYS A 40 -9.96 15.71 -36.48
N ARG A 41 -10.19 17.00 -36.19
CA ARG A 41 -9.18 18.06 -36.21
C ARG A 41 -8.25 18.05 -34.98
N PHE A 42 -8.79 17.70 -33.81
CA PHE A 42 -8.08 17.66 -32.53
C PHE A 42 -7.68 16.24 -32.10
N SER A 43 -7.94 15.22 -32.94
CA SER A 43 -7.29 13.91 -32.80
C SER A 43 -5.87 14.04 -33.35
N PRO A 44 -4.82 14.03 -32.51
CA PRO A 44 -3.45 14.17 -32.99
C PRO A 44 -3.10 13.00 -33.91
N ALA A 45 -2.47 13.32 -35.03
CA ALA A 45 -1.80 12.34 -35.88
C ALA A 45 -0.65 11.74 -35.05
N ALA A 46 -0.79 10.46 -34.70
CA ALA A 46 0.19 9.59 -34.03
C ALA A 46 0.70 10.05 -32.64
N GLY A 47 0.67 9.13 -31.66
CA GLY A 47 1.59 9.21 -30.51
C GLY A 47 1.09 8.77 -29.14
N ASN A 48 -0.16 9.05 -28.73
CA ASN A 48 -0.66 8.76 -27.37
C ASN A 48 -2.00 8.01 -27.36
N GLU A 49 -2.02 6.86 -28.03
CA GLU A 49 -3.09 6.52 -28.98
C GLU A 49 -4.35 5.81 -28.48
N THR A 50 -4.39 5.09 -27.36
CA THR A 50 -5.58 4.24 -27.11
C THR A 50 -6.65 4.92 -26.25
N GLY A 51 -6.26 5.58 -25.15
CA GLY A 51 -7.22 6.12 -24.17
C GLY A 51 -7.98 7.36 -24.64
N ARG A 52 -7.26 8.36 -25.19
CA ARG A 52 -7.85 9.62 -25.66
C ARG A 52 -8.75 9.41 -26.89
N LYS A 53 -8.32 8.59 -27.86
CA LYS A 53 -9.16 8.23 -29.02
C LYS A 53 -10.41 7.45 -28.58
N ALA A 54 -10.29 6.51 -27.64
CA ALA A 54 -11.44 5.80 -27.09
C ALA A 54 -12.42 6.75 -26.39
N MET A 55 -11.93 7.70 -25.58
CA MET A 55 -12.77 8.67 -24.88
C MET A 55 -13.49 9.63 -25.84
N LEU A 56 -12.81 10.13 -26.87
CA LEU A 56 -13.44 10.97 -27.91
C LEU A 56 -14.50 10.19 -28.70
N ASN A 57 -14.26 8.91 -29.00
CA ASN A 57 -15.25 8.05 -29.65
C ASN A 57 -16.47 7.79 -28.77
N ILE A 58 -16.28 7.59 -27.45
CA ILE A 58 -17.41 7.49 -26.51
C ILE A 58 -18.21 8.79 -26.55
N LEU A 59 -17.56 9.95 -26.41
CA LEU A 59 -18.22 11.26 -26.44
C LEU A 59 -19.01 11.51 -27.73
N GLN A 60 -18.47 11.12 -28.90
CA GLN A 60 -19.22 11.20 -30.15
C GLN A 60 -20.44 10.27 -30.19
N ARG A 61 -20.31 9.07 -29.61
CA ARG A 61 -21.42 8.11 -29.51
C ARG A 61 -22.52 8.63 -28.57
N LEU A 62 -22.14 9.33 -27.50
CA LEU A 62 -23.05 10.07 -26.62
C LEU A 62 -23.87 11.08 -27.41
N LEU A 63 -23.18 11.99 -28.08
CA LEU A 63 -23.81 13.10 -28.80
C LEU A 63 -24.72 12.61 -29.93
N ARG A 64 -24.38 11.50 -30.60
CA ARG A 64 -25.23 10.92 -31.66
C ARG A 64 -26.60 10.45 -31.15
N VAL A 65 -26.71 10.03 -29.90
CA VAL A 65 -27.93 9.44 -29.35
C VAL A 65 -28.66 10.42 -28.44
N VAL A 66 -27.96 11.12 -27.54
CA VAL A 66 -28.56 12.09 -26.61
C VAL A 66 -29.18 13.27 -27.33
N LEU A 67 -28.48 13.82 -28.31
CA LEU A 67 -28.88 15.06 -28.97
C LEU A 67 -30.22 14.94 -29.72
N PRO A 68 -30.47 13.91 -30.55
CA PRO A 68 -31.80 13.74 -31.15
C PRO A 68 -32.86 13.40 -30.10
N LEU A 69 -32.54 12.60 -29.08
CA LEU A 69 -33.47 12.31 -27.96
C LEU A 69 -33.90 13.60 -27.24
N LEU A 70 -32.95 14.47 -26.93
CA LEU A 70 -33.18 15.75 -26.26
C LEU A 70 -33.98 16.69 -27.16
N VAL A 71 -33.65 16.78 -28.45
CA VAL A 71 -34.42 17.59 -29.40
C VAL A 71 -35.86 17.09 -29.51
N VAL A 72 -36.08 15.79 -29.58
CA VAL A 72 -37.44 15.21 -29.60
C VAL A 72 -38.18 15.57 -28.32
N TRP A 73 -37.54 15.41 -27.16
CA TRP A 73 -38.16 15.75 -25.87
C TRP A 73 -38.51 17.25 -25.75
N VAL A 74 -37.56 18.15 -26.01
CA VAL A 74 -37.78 19.61 -26.00
C VAL A 74 -38.86 19.99 -27.00
N SER A 75 -38.87 19.37 -28.17
CA SER A 75 -39.92 19.63 -29.17
C SER A 75 -41.29 19.23 -28.64
N LEU A 76 -41.44 18.03 -28.06
CA LEU A 76 -42.71 17.57 -27.49
C LEU A 76 -43.20 18.46 -26.33
N GLN A 77 -42.31 19.16 -25.64
CA GLN A 77 -42.66 20.13 -24.60
C GLN A 77 -43.25 21.45 -25.13
N ILE A 78 -42.91 21.82 -26.38
CA ILE A 78 -43.35 23.07 -27.04
C ILE A 78 -44.75 22.90 -27.67
N PHE A 79 -45.14 21.68 -28.03
CA PHE A 79 -46.46 21.39 -28.59
C PHE A 79 -47.56 21.40 -27.52
N LEU A 80 -48.77 21.84 -27.90
CA LEU A 80 -49.99 21.81 -27.09
C LEU A 80 -50.53 20.38 -27.14
N ILE A 81 -50.04 19.57 -26.20
CA ILE A 81 -50.42 18.17 -26.02
C ILE A 81 -51.17 18.06 -24.69
N PRO A 82 -52.19 17.18 -24.56
CA PRO A 82 -52.85 16.93 -23.29
C PRO A 82 -51.86 16.59 -22.16
N VAL A 83 -52.12 17.11 -20.96
CA VAL A 83 -51.22 16.98 -19.79
C VAL A 83 -50.89 15.52 -19.48
N GLU A 84 -51.86 14.61 -19.60
CA GLU A 84 -51.63 13.18 -19.33
C GLU A 84 -50.69 12.53 -20.36
N THR A 85 -50.83 12.87 -21.64
CA THR A 85 -49.91 12.40 -22.69
C THR A 85 -48.51 12.97 -22.47
N LYS A 86 -48.40 14.22 -22.04
CA LYS A 86 -47.12 14.87 -21.70
C LYS A 86 -46.40 14.16 -20.56
N ARG A 87 -47.12 13.79 -19.49
CA ARG A 87 -46.56 12.99 -18.38
C ARG A 87 -46.02 11.64 -18.84
N VAL A 88 -46.75 10.93 -19.70
CA VAL A 88 -46.29 9.63 -20.24
C VAL A 88 -45.04 9.81 -21.10
N ILE A 89 -44.99 10.85 -21.94
CA ILE A 89 -43.81 11.19 -22.75
C ILE A 89 -42.60 11.48 -21.85
N ASP A 90 -42.79 12.26 -20.78
CA ASP A 90 -41.71 12.62 -19.84
C ASP A 90 -41.17 11.40 -19.09
N SER A 91 -42.05 10.55 -18.57
CA SER A 91 -41.64 9.29 -17.92
C SER A 91 -40.92 8.35 -18.88
N LEU A 92 -41.40 8.23 -20.12
CA LEU A 92 -40.75 7.40 -21.15
C LEU A 92 -39.38 7.95 -21.55
N PHE A 93 -39.27 9.27 -21.72
CA PHE A 93 -37.99 9.93 -22.00
C PHE A 93 -37.00 9.70 -20.86
N MET A 94 -37.42 9.89 -19.61
CA MET A 94 -36.58 9.65 -18.43
C MET A 94 -36.16 8.18 -18.32
N ALA A 95 -37.04 7.23 -18.66
CA ALA A 95 -36.71 5.81 -18.73
C ALA A 95 -35.62 5.53 -19.78
N VAL A 96 -35.80 6.04 -21.01
CA VAL A 96 -34.83 5.87 -22.11
C VAL A 96 -33.51 6.53 -21.76
N LEU A 97 -33.53 7.73 -21.19
CA LEU A 97 -32.34 8.45 -20.76
C LEU A 97 -31.59 7.67 -19.67
N THR A 98 -32.30 7.11 -18.68
CA THR A 98 -31.72 6.30 -17.62
C THR A 98 -31.03 5.05 -18.19
N VAL A 99 -31.74 4.27 -19.01
CA VAL A 99 -31.16 3.07 -19.67
C VAL A 99 -29.95 3.45 -20.52
N PHE A 100 -30.02 4.57 -21.23
CA PHE A 100 -28.92 5.07 -22.03
C PHE A 100 -27.71 5.43 -21.17
N ILE A 101 -27.88 6.18 -20.07
CA ILE A 101 -26.81 6.51 -19.12
C ILE A 101 -26.17 5.23 -18.56
N LEU A 102 -26.98 4.25 -18.14
CA LEU A 102 -26.47 2.97 -17.64
C LEU A 102 -25.66 2.22 -18.69
N TYR A 103 -26.17 2.14 -19.93
CA TYR A 103 -25.43 1.55 -21.05
C TYR A 103 -24.07 2.23 -21.23
N LEU A 104 -24.00 3.56 -21.13
CA LEU A 104 -22.74 4.29 -21.26
C LEU A 104 -21.77 4.02 -20.13
N ILE A 105 -22.25 3.99 -18.89
CA ILE A 105 -21.42 3.64 -17.74
C ILE A 105 -20.85 2.23 -17.93
N THR A 106 -21.67 1.25 -18.36
CA THR A 106 -21.16 -0.10 -18.63
C THR A 106 -20.15 -0.14 -19.78
N LYS A 107 -20.29 0.72 -20.81
CA LYS A 107 -19.29 0.87 -21.87
C LYS A 107 -18.01 1.55 -21.40
N LEU A 108 -18.12 2.48 -20.45
CA LEU A 108 -16.95 3.07 -19.81
C LEU A 108 -16.18 2.01 -19.00
N VAL A 109 -16.89 1.14 -18.29
CA VAL A 109 -16.30 -0.02 -17.62
C VAL A 109 -15.63 -0.97 -18.63
N ASP A 110 -16.25 -1.24 -19.79
CA ASP A 110 -15.63 -2.02 -20.87
C ASP A 110 -14.30 -1.41 -21.33
N VAL A 111 -14.30 -0.10 -21.61
CA VAL A 111 -13.10 0.62 -22.08
C VAL A 111 -12.01 0.63 -21.01
N LEU A 112 -12.36 0.86 -19.75
CA LEU A 112 -11.41 0.79 -18.64
C LEU A 112 -10.82 -0.62 -18.52
N THR A 113 -11.65 -1.66 -18.61
CA THR A 113 -11.21 -3.05 -18.54
C THR A 113 -10.24 -3.38 -19.68
N ILE A 114 -10.52 -2.94 -20.92
CA ILE A 114 -9.65 -3.14 -22.08
C ILE A 114 -8.33 -2.38 -21.90
N ALA A 115 -8.37 -1.13 -21.42
CA ALA A 115 -7.19 -0.32 -21.18
C ALA A 115 -6.28 -0.93 -20.09
N LEU A 116 -6.87 -1.44 -19.01
CA LEU A 116 -6.15 -2.16 -17.97
C LEU A 116 -5.55 -3.47 -18.49
N LYS A 117 -6.31 -4.26 -19.27
CA LYS A 117 -5.79 -5.48 -19.91
C LYS A 117 -4.62 -5.20 -20.88
N ALA A 118 -4.72 -4.14 -21.67
CA ALA A 118 -3.65 -3.74 -22.60
C ALA A 118 -2.36 -3.32 -21.86
N ARG A 119 -2.47 -2.76 -20.65
CA ARG A 119 -1.33 -2.50 -19.77
C ARG A 119 -0.83 -3.78 -19.08
N ALA A 120 -1.74 -4.63 -18.62
CA ALA A 120 -1.43 -5.89 -17.95
C ALA A 120 -0.63 -6.85 -18.86
N LEU A 121 -0.98 -6.95 -20.15
CA LEU A 121 -0.26 -7.76 -21.15
C LEU A 121 1.23 -7.38 -21.32
N ARG A 122 1.67 -6.21 -20.85
CA ARG A 122 3.09 -5.82 -20.81
C ARG A 122 3.82 -6.36 -19.58
N THR A 123 3.11 -7.08 -18.71
CA THR A 123 3.55 -7.61 -17.41
C THR A 123 3.29 -9.12 -17.40
N LYS A 124 4.19 -9.94 -16.84
CA LYS A 124 4.07 -11.43 -16.86
C LYS A 124 2.98 -12.00 -15.93
N SER A 125 2.06 -11.20 -15.42
CA SER A 125 1.12 -11.58 -14.37
C SER A 125 -0.14 -12.27 -14.92
N LYS A 126 -0.35 -13.55 -14.58
CA LYS A 126 -1.57 -14.30 -14.93
C LYS A 126 -2.79 -13.93 -14.07
N LEU A 127 -2.61 -13.15 -13.00
CA LEU A 127 -3.68 -12.76 -12.09
C LEU A 127 -4.63 -11.73 -12.72
N ASP A 128 -4.11 -10.87 -13.58
CA ASP A 128 -4.89 -9.79 -14.21
C ASP A 128 -5.97 -10.34 -15.15
N ASP A 129 -5.69 -11.49 -15.78
CA ASP A 129 -6.60 -12.14 -16.73
C ASP A 129 -7.86 -12.69 -16.06
N GLN A 130 -7.79 -13.04 -14.77
CA GLN A 130 -8.93 -13.57 -14.01
C GLN A 130 -9.61 -12.50 -13.15
N LEU A 131 -8.85 -11.59 -12.53
CA LEU A 131 -9.39 -10.56 -11.65
C LEU A 131 -10.13 -9.47 -12.42
N LEU A 132 -9.60 -9.02 -13.57
CA LEU A 132 -10.21 -7.92 -14.33
C LEU A 132 -11.62 -8.25 -14.86
N PRO A 133 -11.89 -9.46 -15.43
CA PRO A 133 -13.26 -9.84 -15.79
C PRO A 133 -14.21 -9.93 -14.62
N LEU A 134 -13.76 -10.44 -13.46
CA LEU A 134 -14.59 -10.54 -12.26
C LEU A 134 -14.97 -9.15 -11.74
N LEU A 135 -14.00 -8.24 -11.62
CA LEU A 135 -14.23 -6.85 -11.21
C LEU A 135 -15.14 -6.12 -12.20
N SER A 136 -14.93 -6.32 -13.51
CA SER A 136 -15.79 -5.73 -14.56
C SER A 136 -17.23 -6.22 -14.44
N LYS A 137 -17.45 -7.52 -14.22
CA LYS A 137 -18.79 -8.09 -14.00
C LYS A 137 -19.43 -7.54 -12.72
N ALA A 138 -18.68 -7.46 -11.62
CA ALA A 138 -19.18 -6.91 -10.36
C ALA A 138 -19.59 -5.43 -10.48
N LEU A 139 -18.74 -4.60 -11.09
CA LEU A 139 -19.03 -3.18 -11.35
C LEU A 139 -20.27 -3.01 -12.24
N LYS A 140 -20.39 -3.81 -13.30
CA LYS A 140 -21.58 -3.77 -14.17
C LYS A 140 -22.83 -4.21 -13.42
N GLY A 141 -22.75 -5.26 -12.61
CA GLY A 141 -23.86 -5.71 -11.76
C GLY A 141 -24.30 -4.60 -10.80
N PHE A 142 -23.35 -3.91 -10.16
CA PHE A 142 -23.63 -2.76 -9.31
C PHE A 142 -24.30 -1.60 -10.05
N VAL A 143 -23.80 -1.24 -11.24
CA VAL A 143 -24.39 -0.21 -12.11
C VAL A 143 -25.82 -0.56 -12.50
N TRP A 144 -26.07 -1.82 -12.91
CA TRP A 144 -27.43 -2.29 -13.22
C TRP A 144 -28.33 -2.30 -12.00
N GLY A 145 -27.82 -2.64 -10.81
CA GLY A 145 -28.55 -2.57 -9.55
C GLY A 145 -29.02 -1.13 -9.24
N ILE A 146 -28.12 -0.15 -9.34
CA ILE A 146 -28.50 1.28 -9.20
C ILE A 146 -29.51 1.67 -10.28
N GLY A 147 -29.29 1.24 -11.50
CA GLY A 147 -30.18 1.49 -12.62
C GLY A 147 -31.60 1.00 -12.42
N LEU A 148 -31.75 -0.20 -11.85
CA LEU A 148 -33.03 -0.78 -11.49
C LEU A 148 -33.76 0.07 -10.44
N LEU A 149 -33.05 0.57 -9.43
CA LEU A 149 -33.64 1.44 -8.40
C LEU A 149 -34.12 2.77 -9.00
N LEU A 150 -33.30 3.40 -9.85
CA LEU A 150 -33.67 4.65 -10.53
C LEU A 150 -34.87 4.44 -11.46
N PHE A 151 -34.94 3.28 -12.13
CA PHE A 151 -36.09 2.92 -12.96
C PHE A 151 -37.37 2.75 -12.13
N LEU A 152 -37.31 2.02 -11.00
CA LEU A 152 -38.44 1.85 -10.09
C LEU A 152 -38.96 3.21 -9.58
N GLN A 153 -38.07 4.12 -9.23
CA GLN A 153 -38.43 5.45 -8.73
C GLN A 153 -39.01 6.35 -9.82
N ASN A 154 -38.33 6.49 -10.96
CA ASN A 154 -38.68 7.53 -11.94
C ASN A 154 -39.74 7.09 -12.95
N VAL A 155 -39.89 5.78 -13.18
CA VAL A 155 -40.81 5.25 -14.21
C VAL A 155 -42.04 4.63 -13.56
N LEU A 156 -41.84 3.80 -12.54
CA LEU A 156 -42.93 3.13 -11.83
C LEU A 156 -43.44 3.94 -10.62
N ASN A 157 -42.82 5.10 -10.35
CA ASN A 157 -43.16 5.99 -9.24
C ASN A 157 -43.18 5.28 -7.87
N TYR A 158 -42.34 4.24 -7.73
CA TYR A 158 -42.22 3.44 -6.52
C TYR A 158 -41.30 4.13 -5.51
N ASN A 159 -41.69 4.16 -4.23
CA ASN A 159 -40.83 4.71 -3.18
C ASN A 159 -39.71 3.72 -2.85
N ILE A 160 -38.50 4.00 -3.34
CA ILE A 160 -37.31 3.18 -3.10
C ILE A 160 -36.63 3.44 -1.73
N SER A 161 -37.19 4.27 -0.85
CA SER A 161 -36.54 4.65 0.42
C SER A 161 -36.25 3.44 1.31
N SER A 162 -37.17 2.47 1.38
CA SER A 162 -36.99 1.23 2.13
C SER A 162 -35.90 0.34 1.53
N LEU A 163 -35.82 0.26 0.20
CA LEU A 163 -34.78 -0.48 -0.51
C LEU A 163 -33.40 0.17 -0.32
N LEU A 164 -33.33 1.50 -0.39
CA LEU A 164 -32.12 2.26 -0.12
C LEU A 164 -31.65 2.09 1.34
N ALA A 165 -32.59 2.10 2.30
CA ALA A 165 -32.27 1.84 3.70
C ALA A 165 -31.70 0.44 3.90
N ALA A 166 -32.33 -0.58 3.31
CA ALA A 166 -31.84 -1.97 3.37
C ALA A 166 -30.46 -2.13 2.71
N LEU A 167 -30.24 -1.51 1.55
CA LEU A 167 -28.94 -1.50 0.86
C LEU A 167 -27.88 -0.73 1.65
N GLY A 168 -28.26 0.33 2.36
CA GLY A 168 -27.36 1.06 3.25
C GLY A 168 -26.84 0.18 4.38
N ILE A 169 -27.73 -0.55 5.06
CA ILE A 169 -27.36 -1.50 6.12
C ILE A 169 -26.52 -2.66 5.54
N GLY A 170 -26.94 -3.22 4.39
CA GLY A 170 -26.17 -4.26 3.70
C GLY A 170 -24.78 -3.78 3.25
N GLY A 171 -24.68 -2.52 2.83
CA GLY A 171 -23.41 -1.87 2.46
C GLY A 171 -22.48 -1.70 3.65
N LEU A 172 -23.00 -1.34 4.83
CA LEU A 172 -22.22 -1.28 6.07
C LEU A 172 -21.69 -2.66 6.46
N ALA A 173 -22.52 -3.70 6.40
CA ALA A 173 -22.08 -5.07 6.66
C ALA A 173 -20.96 -5.52 5.70
N PHE A 174 -21.11 -5.20 4.41
CA PHE A 174 -20.07 -5.46 3.41
C PHE A 174 -18.78 -4.66 3.69
N ALA A 175 -18.89 -3.40 4.10
CA ALA A 175 -17.74 -2.56 4.44
C ALA A 175 -16.96 -3.12 5.64
N PHE A 176 -17.65 -3.61 6.67
CA PHE A 176 -17.00 -4.29 7.79
C PHE A 176 -16.30 -5.57 7.36
N ALA A 177 -16.92 -6.38 6.49
CA ALA A 177 -16.28 -7.57 5.93
C ALA A 177 -15.03 -7.25 5.09
N ALA A 178 -15.02 -6.10 4.40
CA ALA A 178 -13.90 -5.65 3.57
C ALA A 178 -12.83 -4.85 4.33
N GLN A 179 -13.04 -4.53 5.61
CA GLN A 179 -12.21 -3.60 6.39
C GLN A 179 -10.73 -4.01 6.39
N ASP A 180 -10.44 -5.29 6.58
CA ASP A 180 -9.05 -5.78 6.64
C ASP A 180 -8.33 -5.69 5.28
N MET A 181 -9.05 -5.91 4.18
CA MET A 181 -8.47 -5.75 2.84
C MET A 181 -8.07 -4.29 2.61
N ILE A 182 -8.95 -3.36 2.96
CA ILE A 182 -8.72 -1.92 2.81
C ILE A 182 -7.55 -1.48 3.71
N ALA A 183 -7.52 -1.92 4.97
CA ALA A 183 -6.46 -1.57 5.90
C ALA A 183 -5.06 -2.02 5.43
N ASN A 184 -4.96 -3.21 4.80
CA ASN A 184 -3.69 -3.67 4.24
C ASN A 184 -3.24 -2.87 3.01
N ILE A 185 -4.19 -2.41 2.17
CA ILE A 185 -3.86 -1.52 1.04
C ILE A 185 -3.30 -0.20 1.56
N PHE A 186 -3.96 0.41 2.56
CA PHE A 186 -3.45 1.62 3.20
C PHE A 186 -2.08 1.40 3.86
N GLY A 187 -1.88 0.26 4.53
CA GLY A 187 -0.57 -0.10 5.08
C GLY A 187 0.53 -0.17 3.99
N THR A 188 0.20 -0.68 2.81
CA THR A 188 1.12 -0.69 1.66
C THR A 188 1.47 0.74 1.23
N VAL A 189 0.48 1.61 1.10
CA VAL A 189 0.68 3.03 0.71
C VAL A 189 1.56 3.75 1.72
N MET A 190 1.36 3.52 3.03
CA MET A 190 2.20 4.08 4.09
C MET A 190 3.65 3.59 3.97
N ILE A 191 3.88 2.28 3.81
CA ILE A 191 5.23 1.72 3.61
C ILE A 191 5.95 2.39 2.43
N PHE A 192 5.25 2.62 1.31
CA PHE A 192 5.85 3.28 0.14
C PHE A 192 6.09 4.79 0.31
N THR A 193 5.25 5.46 1.10
CA THR A 193 5.32 6.91 1.32
C THR A 193 6.39 7.24 2.35
N ASP A 194 6.34 6.58 3.51
CA ASP A 194 7.24 6.83 4.64
C ASP A 194 8.60 6.14 4.45
N ARG A 195 8.63 5.07 3.63
CA ARG A 195 9.84 4.28 3.31
C ARG A 195 10.67 3.91 4.55
N PRO A 196 10.07 3.30 5.59
CA PRO A 196 10.81 2.88 6.78
C PRO A 196 11.89 1.83 6.47
N PHE A 197 11.76 1.12 5.36
CA PHE A 197 12.71 0.16 4.81
C PHE A 197 12.49 -0.03 3.31
N GLN A 198 13.44 -0.70 2.64
CA GLN A 198 13.37 -1.10 1.24
C GLN A 198 13.53 -2.62 1.08
N VAL A 199 13.21 -3.13 -0.11
CA VAL A 199 13.50 -4.53 -0.45
C VAL A 199 15.02 -4.74 -0.40
N GLY A 200 15.46 -5.74 0.34
CA GLY A 200 16.86 -6.03 0.64
C GLY A 200 17.33 -5.53 2.00
N ASP A 201 16.63 -4.59 2.64
CA ASP A 201 17.02 -4.10 3.96
C ASP A 201 16.87 -5.20 5.01
N ALA A 202 17.89 -5.33 5.86
CA ALA A 202 17.82 -6.09 7.10
C ALA A 202 16.98 -5.29 8.13
N VAL A 203 15.91 -5.90 8.63
CA VAL A 203 14.99 -5.28 9.58
C VAL A 203 14.61 -6.26 10.68
N SER A 204 14.16 -5.72 11.81
CA SER A 204 13.44 -6.47 12.85
C SER A 204 12.04 -5.89 13.02
N ILE A 205 11.02 -6.73 12.82
CA ILE A 205 9.59 -6.36 12.83
C ILE A 205 8.82 -7.48 13.53
N GLU A 206 7.98 -7.15 14.51
CA GLU A 206 7.14 -8.11 15.25
C GLU A 206 7.92 -9.31 15.82
N GLY A 207 9.17 -9.08 16.26
CA GLY A 207 10.05 -10.12 16.81
C GLY A 207 10.75 -11.01 15.77
N PHE A 208 10.49 -10.82 14.47
CA PHE A 208 11.21 -11.48 13.40
C PHE A 208 12.34 -10.58 12.88
N GLU A 209 13.54 -11.14 12.75
CA GLU A 209 14.69 -10.44 12.17
C GLU A 209 15.12 -11.10 10.85
N GLY A 210 15.37 -10.29 9.83
CA GLY A 210 15.79 -10.78 8.52
C GLY A 210 15.74 -9.72 7.43
N ALA A 211 15.98 -10.13 6.19
CA ALA A 211 15.96 -9.24 5.04
C ALA A 211 14.58 -9.17 4.38
N ILE A 212 14.15 -7.98 3.98
CA ILE A 212 12.89 -7.83 3.21
C ILE A 212 13.07 -8.42 1.82
N GLU A 213 12.29 -9.45 1.51
CA GLU A 213 12.31 -10.13 0.21
C GLU A 213 11.37 -9.46 -0.79
N ALA A 214 10.17 -9.05 -0.35
CA ALA A 214 9.21 -8.38 -1.21
C ALA A 214 8.12 -7.64 -0.42
N ILE A 215 7.67 -6.51 -0.95
CA ILE A 215 6.50 -5.77 -0.47
C ILE A 215 5.36 -6.02 -1.46
N GLY A 216 4.35 -6.79 -1.05
CA GLY A 216 3.15 -7.06 -1.84
C GLY A 216 2.01 -6.08 -1.55
N LEU A 217 0.87 -6.26 -2.22
CA LEU A 217 -0.32 -5.40 -2.04
C LEU A 217 -1.00 -5.58 -0.66
N ARG A 218 -0.90 -6.77 -0.05
CA ARG A 218 -1.54 -7.08 1.24
C ARG A 218 -0.54 -7.37 2.35
N SER A 219 0.64 -7.84 2.00
CA SER A 219 1.62 -8.33 2.97
C SER A 219 3.05 -8.08 2.50
N THR A 220 3.93 -7.93 3.48
CA THR A 220 5.38 -7.84 3.32
C THR A 220 6.00 -9.18 3.68
N ARG A 221 6.97 -9.61 2.87
CA ARG A 221 7.68 -10.87 3.05
C ARG A 221 9.10 -10.59 3.51
N LEU A 222 9.49 -11.23 4.60
CA LEU A 222 10.79 -11.14 5.23
C LEU A 222 11.42 -12.54 5.26
N ARG A 223 12.69 -12.64 4.90
CA ARG A 223 13.48 -13.87 4.99
C ARG A 223 14.34 -13.81 6.24
N THR A 224 14.10 -14.68 7.22
CA THR A 224 14.91 -14.73 8.44
C THR A 224 16.33 -15.21 8.15
N TRP A 225 17.24 -14.99 9.10
CA TRP A 225 18.61 -15.51 9.01
C TRP A 225 18.68 -17.05 8.94
N ASP A 226 17.68 -17.74 9.51
CA ASP A 226 17.49 -19.19 9.39
C ASP A 226 16.92 -19.63 8.02
N GLY A 227 16.65 -18.69 7.11
CA GLY A 227 16.11 -18.96 5.78
C GLY A 227 14.58 -19.13 5.71
N THR A 228 13.85 -18.89 6.80
CA THR A 228 12.37 -19.01 6.82
C THR A 228 11.71 -17.77 6.20
N LEU A 229 10.68 -17.97 5.36
CA LEU A 229 9.91 -16.88 4.76
C LEU A 229 8.72 -16.50 5.66
N VAL A 230 8.83 -15.36 6.34
CA VAL A 230 7.78 -14.80 7.19
C VAL A 230 6.94 -13.84 6.35
N THR A 231 5.61 -13.99 6.41
CA THR A 231 4.66 -13.10 5.70
C THR A 231 3.84 -12.31 6.70
N ILE A 232 4.03 -11.00 6.74
CA ILE A 232 3.39 -10.10 7.70
C ILE A 232 2.36 -9.23 6.97
N PRO A 233 1.10 -9.13 7.44
CA PRO A 233 0.12 -8.21 6.87
C PRO A 233 0.62 -6.76 6.89
N ASN A 234 0.40 -6.01 5.80
CA ASN A 234 0.88 -4.64 5.71
C ASN A 234 0.20 -3.70 6.71
N ARG A 235 -1.03 -4.01 7.14
CA ARG A 235 -1.70 -3.32 8.26
C ARG A 235 -0.84 -3.40 9.53
N THR A 236 -0.33 -4.58 9.86
CA THR A 236 0.50 -4.80 11.04
C THR A 236 1.84 -4.08 10.91
N VAL A 237 2.51 -4.23 9.76
CA VAL A 237 3.81 -3.58 9.50
C VAL A 237 3.71 -2.06 9.61
N ALA A 238 2.66 -1.45 9.05
CA ALA A 238 2.48 -0.01 9.09
C ALA A 238 2.22 0.55 10.51
N SER A 239 1.73 -0.28 11.43
CA SER A 239 1.49 0.11 12.84
C SER A 239 2.59 -0.36 13.80
N ALA A 240 3.53 -1.18 13.34
CA ALA A 240 4.55 -1.79 14.18
C ALA A 240 5.74 -0.85 14.38
N ASN A 241 6.45 -1.04 15.50
CA ASN A 241 7.78 -0.46 15.66
C ASN A 241 8.76 -1.25 14.77
N ILE A 242 9.42 -0.54 13.85
CA ILE A 242 10.34 -1.13 12.87
C ILE A 242 11.77 -0.75 13.25
N ASN A 243 12.60 -1.75 13.51
CA ASN A 243 14.04 -1.56 13.65
C ASN A 243 14.70 -1.79 12.28
N ASN A 244 15.04 -0.73 11.56
CA ASN A 244 15.80 -0.85 10.32
C ASN A 244 17.30 -1.01 10.63
N LEU A 245 17.80 -2.24 10.54
CA LEU A 245 19.18 -2.60 10.84
C LEU A 245 20.15 -2.24 9.70
N ALA A 246 19.63 -2.01 8.49
CA ALA A 246 20.38 -1.54 7.34
C ALA A 246 20.63 -0.01 7.38
N ALA A 247 19.74 0.74 8.03
CA ALA A 247 19.83 2.20 8.13
C ALA A 247 20.79 2.71 9.23
N ARG A 248 21.41 1.83 10.03
CA ARG A 248 22.33 2.26 11.09
C ARG A 248 23.62 2.84 10.50
N PRO A 249 24.15 3.94 11.04
CA PRO A 249 25.43 4.51 10.58
C PRO A 249 26.64 3.71 11.07
N MET A 250 26.50 3.00 12.20
CA MET A 250 27.53 2.14 12.78
C MET A 250 26.87 0.98 13.55
N ARG A 251 27.55 -0.17 13.64
CA ARG A 251 27.13 -1.32 14.45
C ARG A 251 27.84 -1.29 15.80
N ARG A 252 27.07 -1.19 16.89
CA ARG A 252 27.63 -1.29 18.24
C ARG A 252 27.86 -2.75 18.61
N THR A 253 29.07 -3.06 19.02
CA THR A 253 29.45 -4.33 19.66
C THR A 253 29.68 -4.07 21.14
N ASN A 254 29.27 -5.02 21.97
CA ASN A 254 29.37 -4.93 23.42
C ASN A 254 29.79 -6.29 23.96
N PHE A 255 30.98 -6.36 24.56
CA PHE A 255 31.50 -7.58 25.20
C PHE A 255 32.28 -7.22 26.46
N THR A 256 32.53 -8.23 27.29
CA THR A 256 33.26 -8.08 28.55
C THR A 256 34.46 -9.00 28.55
N LEU A 257 35.62 -8.46 28.93
CA LEU A 257 36.83 -9.23 29.21
C LEU A 257 36.97 -9.39 30.72
N GLY A 258 36.96 -10.63 31.21
CA GLY A 258 37.16 -10.92 32.62
C GLY A 258 38.63 -11.25 32.91
N LEU A 259 39.25 -10.55 33.85
CA LEU A 259 40.61 -10.84 34.33
C LEU A 259 40.57 -11.52 35.70
N VAL A 260 41.61 -12.29 36.06
CA VAL A 260 41.68 -12.95 37.37
C VAL A 260 41.72 -11.93 38.52
N TYR A 261 41.13 -12.27 39.67
CA TYR A 261 41.07 -11.38 40.85
C TYR A 261 42.45 -11.02 41.42
N ASP A 262 43.44 -11.90 41.22
CA ASP A 262 44.82 -11.68 41.64
C ASP A 262 45.56 -10.68 40.73
N THR A 263 44.94 -10.20 39.65
CA THR A 263 45.53 -9.20 38.75
C THR A 263 45.78 -7.89 39.50
N PRO A 264 47.05 -7.45 39.64
CA PRO A 264 47.36 -6.20 40.31
C PRO A 264 46.78 -4.99 39.56
N THR A 265 46.48 -3.90 40.28
CA THR A 265 45.93 -2.67 39.68
C THR A 265 46.75 -2.15 38.49
N ALA A 266 48.09 -2.20 38.58
CA ALA A 266 48.96 -1.79 37.48
C ALA A 266 48.76 -2.61 36.20
N LYS A 267 48.54 -3.93 36.33
CA LYS A 267 48.24 -4.83 35.20
C LYS A 267 46.83 -4.60 34.66
N LEU A 268 45.87 -4.23 35.51
CA LEU A 268 44.53 -3.84 35.09
C LEU A 268 44.54 -2.54 34.29
N GLU A 269 45.34 -1.54 34.70
CA GLU A 269 45.55 -0.30 33.95
C GLU A 269 46.26 -0.57 32.61
N GLU A 270 47.25 -1.47 32.59
CA GLU A 270 47.93 -1.93 31.37
C GLU A 270 46.95 -2.63 30.40
N ALA A 271 46.10 -3.54 30.89
CA ALA A 271 45.03 -4.16 30.10
C ALA A 271 44.10 -3.11 29.46
N LEU A 272 43.65 -2.13 30.25
CA LEU A 272 42.81 -1.05 29.74
C LEU A 272 43.53 -0.22 28.66
N ALA A 273 44.82 0.06 28.85
CA ALA A 273 45.62 0.78 27.86
C ALA A 273 45.74 -0.02 26.56
N ILE A 274 46.04 -1.32 26.64
CA ILE A 274 46.13 -2.23 25.49
C ILE A 274 44.81 -2.25 24.71
N VAL A 275 43.68 -2.48 25.38
CA VAL A 275 42.37 -2.55 24.71
C VAL A 275 42.02 -1.23 24.03
N ARG A 276 42.30 -0.10 24.70
CA ARG A 276 42.05 1.24 24.14
C ARG A 276 42.93 1.52 22.93
N ASP A 277 44.19 1.10 22.96
CA ASP A 277 45.14 1.28 21.87
C ASP A 277 44.70 0.49 20.62
N ILE A 278 44.38 -0.80 20.80
CA ILE A 278 43.87 -1.67 19.73
C ILE A 278 42.62 -1.06 19.08
N LEU A 279 41.64 -0.64 19.90
CA LEU A 279 40.39 -0.10 19.37
C LEU A 279 40.57 1.27 18.71
N LYS A 280 41.49 2.09 19.19
CA LYS A 280 41.79 3.41 18.63
C LYS A 280 42.43 3.29 17.25
N ASP A 281 43.33 2.33 17.06
CA ASP A 281 44.09 2.17 15.83
C ASP A 281 43.39 1.27 14.79
N HIS A 282 42.33 0.55 15.20
CA HIS A 282 41.61 -0.35 14.30
C HIS A 282 40.80 0.41 13.25
N PRO A 283 40.99 0.16 11.93
CA PRO A 283 40.41 0.96 10.85
C PRO A 283 38.88 0.91 10.78
N SER A 284 38.27 -0.16 11.29
CA SER A 284 36.81 -0.32 11.29
C SER A 284 36.13 0.35 12.48
N THR A 285 36.87 0.81 13.49
CA THR A 285 36.32 1.34 14.74
C THR A 285 36.11 2.85 14.62
N GLY A 286 34.87 3.30 14.68
CA GLY A 286 34.52 4.73 14.68
C GLY A 286 34.53 5.35 16.08
N GLN A 287 33.90 4.70 17.06
CA GLN A 287 33.87 5.12 18.46
C GLN A 287 34.15 3.93 19.35
N TYR A 288 34.77 4.14 20.51
CA TYR A 288 35.04 3.07 21.47
C TYR A 288 34.93 3.53 22.92
N ARG A 289 34.70 2.57 23.82
CA ARG A 289 34.73 2.71 25.27
C ARG A 289 35.31 1.43 25.85
N ALA A 290 36.27 1.57 26.74
CA ALA A 290 36.84 0.47 27.49
C ALA A 290 37.06 0.91 28.92
N TYR A 291 36.36 0.30 29.86
CA TYR A 291 36.38 0.66 31.28
C TYR A 291 36.30 -0.59 32.15
N PHE A 292 37.08 -0.61 33.22
CA PHE A 292 36.82 -1.52 34.33
C PHE A 292 35.49 -1.11 34.97
N ASN A 293 34.46 -1.93 34.82
CA ASN A 293 33.09 -1.53 35.13
C ASN A 293 32.47 -2.31 36.28
N LYS A 294 32.97 -3.52 36.57
CA LYS A 294 32.35 -4.40 37.56
C LYS A 294 33.38 -5.37 38.16
N PHE A 295 33.21 -5.65 39.45
CA PHE A 295 33.75 -6.85 40.09
C PHE A 295 32.73 -7.98 39.88
N GLY A 296 33.05 -8.92 38.98
CA GLY A 296 32.21 -10.07 38.63
C GLY A 296 32.33 -11.22 39.62
N ASP A 297 31.53 -12.28 39.46
CA ASP A 297 31.48 -13.37 40.44
C ASP A 297 32.82 -14.15 40.53
N PHE A 298 33.59 -14.17 39.43
CA PHE A 298 34.89 -14.85 39.32
C PHE A 298 35.93 -14.03 38.50
N SER A 299 35.65 -12.77 38.20
CA SER A 299 36.47 -11.93 37.32
C SER A 299 36.46 -10.44 37.68
N LEU A 300 37.52 -9.74 37.32
CA LEU A 300 37.56 -8.29 37.19
C LEU A 300 37.13 -7.91 35.77
N ASP A 301 35.95 -7.31 35.61
CA ASP A 301 35.33 -7.12 34.30
C ASP A 301 35.74 -5.79 33.65
N ILE A 302 36.30 -5.89 32.45
CA ILE A 302 36.51 -4.77 31.54
C ILE A 302 35.38 -4.79 30.51
N LEU A 303 34.49 -3.80 30.59
CA LEU A 303 33.47 -3.56 29.57
C LEU A 303 34.10 -2.94 28.35
N VAL A 304 33.93 -3.60 27.20
CA VAL A 304 34.39 -3.14 25.90
C VAL A 304 33.20 -2.88 24.98
N GLN A 305 33.08 -1.63 24.53
CA GLN A 305 32.10 -1.22 23.54
C GLN A 305 32.82 -0.56 22.38
N HIS A 306 32.53 -0.98 21.15
CA HIS A 306 33.00 -0.27 19.97
C HIS A 306 31.91 -0.21 18.91
N TRP A 307 31.94 0.86 18.12
CA TRP A 307 31.04 1.10 17.00
C TRP A 307 31.80 0.85 15.71
N CYS A 308 31.45 -0.23 15.03
CA CYS A 308 32.05 -0.64 13.76
C CYS A 308 31.36 0.07 12.58
N ASN A 309 32.16 0.60 11.66
CA ASN A 309 31.69 1.33 10.47
C ASN A 309 31.37 0.39 9.29
N LEU A 310 31.69 -0.89 9.40
CA LEU A 310 31.43 -1.90 8.36
C LEU A 310 29.98 -2.39 8.45
N MET A 311 29.21 -2.14 7.39
CA MET A 311 27.81 -2.58 7.31
C MET A 311 27.66 -4.05 6.94
N ASP A 312 28.56 -4.51 6.06
CA ASP A 312 28.67 -5.91 5.66
C ASP A 312 28.89 -6.79 6.90
N TYR A 313 28.09 -7.85 7.02
CA TYR A 313 28.08 -8.68 8.22
C TYR A 313 29.35 -9.53 8.34
N ASP A 314 29.82 -10.09 7.23
CA ASP A 314 31.01 -10.96 7.22
C ASP A 314 32.26 -10.15 7.51
N LYS A 315 32.40 -8.96 6.90
CA LYS A 315 33.52 -8.05 7.19
C LYS A 315 33.52 -7.55 8.63
N TYR A 316 32.34 -7.35 9.20
CA TYR A 316 32.21 -7.02 10.61
C TYR A 316 32.70 -8.15 11.51
N LEU A 317 32.34 -9.40 11.21
CA LEU A 317 32.80 -10.56 11.99
C LEU A 317 34.32 -10.74 11.88
N GLN A 318 34.89 -10.56 10.69
CA GLN A 318 36.34 -10.58 10.48
C GLN A 318 37.05 -9.49 11.30
N SER A 319 36.53 -8.27 11.27
CA SER A 319 37.07 -7.19 12.10
C SER A 319 36.97 -7.48 13.60
N LEU A 320 35.90 -8.15 14.05
CA LEU A 320 35.76 -8.52 15.44
C LEU A 320 36.75 -9.63 15.84
N GLU A 321 36.99 -10.58 14.94
CA GLU A 321 38.03 -11.60 15.09
C GLU A 321 39.42 -10.97 15.20
N GLU A 322 39.78 -10.05 14.29
CA GLU A 322 41.05 -9.30 14.31
C GLU A 322 41.27 -8.60 15.66
N ILE A 323 40.27 -7.86 16.14
CA ILE A 323 40.33 -7.16 17.44
C ILE A 323 40.53 -8.16 18.58
N ASN A 324 39.75 -9.24 18.62
CA ASN A 324 39.80 -10.21 19.72
C ASN A 324 41.12 -11.00 19.75
N LEU A 325 41.64 -11.39 18.58
CA LEU A 325 42.93 -12.07 18.47
C LEU A 325 44.09 -11.16 18.87
N GLU A 326 44.04 -9.88 18.49
CA GLU A 326 45.06 -8.90 18.87
C GLU A 326 45.05 -8.62 20.38
N ILE A 327 43.86 -8.49 20.98
CA ILE A 327 43.71 -8.37 22.44
C ILE A 327 44.34 -9.58 23.13
N LYS A 328 44.00 -10.79 22.67
CA LYS A 328 44.55 -12.03 23.21
C LYS A 328 46.08 -12.05 23.14
N HIS A 329 46.65 -11.76 21.97
CA HIS A 329 48.09 -11.76 21.75
C HIS A 329 48.82 -10.75 22.66
N ARG A 330 48.32 -9.52 22.78
CA ARG A 330 48.95 -8.50 23.65
C ARG A 330 48.78 -8.81 25.14
N PHE A 331 47.66 -9.42 25.54
CA PHE A 331 47.47 -9.85 26.93
C PHE A 331 48.43 -10.99 27.29
N GLU A 332 48.61 -11.97 26.40
CA GLU A 332 49.60 -13.05 26.59
C GLU A 332 51.03 -12.48 26.72
N ALA A 333 51.43 -11.55 25.85
CA ALA A 333 52.74 -10.91 25.92
C ALA A 333 52.95 -10.07 27.19
N ALA A 334 51.87 -9.47 27.72
CA ALA A 334 51.90 -8.70 28.96
C ALA A 334 51.74 -9.58 30.22
N GLY A 335 51.51 -10.88 30.09
CA GLY A 335 51.24 -11.77 31.23
C GLY A 335 49.93 -11.42 31.96
N ILE A 336 48.91 -11.01 31.21
CA ILE A 336 47.57 -10.69 31.72
C ILE A 336 46.68 -11.92 31.48
N GLU A 337 46.17 -12.50 32.56
CA GLU A 337 45.41 -13.75 32.49
C GLU A 337 43.89 -13.51 32.46
N PHE A 338 43.21 -14.21 31.54
CA PHE A 338 41.76 -14.25 31.50
C PHE A 338 41.21 -15.11 32.63
N ALA A 339 40.19 -14.61 33.30
CA ALA A 339 39.46 -15.37 34.29
C ALA A 339 38.68 -16.52 33.64
N PHE A 340 38.69 -17.66 34.32
CA PHE A 340 37.78 -18.77 34.10
C PHE A 340 36.88 -18.89 35.34
N PRO A 341 35.69 -19.49 35.22
CA PRO A 341 34.84 -19.74 36.39
C PRO A 341 35.58 -20.61 37.42
N THR A 342 36.06 -20.00 38.50
CA THR A 342 36.78 -20.67 39.58
C THR A 342 35.91 -20.78 40.83
N GLN A 343 36.15 -21.84 41.60
CA GLN A 343 35.53 -22.03 42.92
C GLN A 343 36.59 -22.48 43.91
N THR A 344 36.58 -21.85 45.09
CA THR A 344 37.39 -22.29 46.22
C THR A 344 36.59 -23.32 47.01
N LEU A 345 36.99 -24.59 46.97
CA LEU A 345 36.35 -25.66 47.74
C LEU A 345 36.97 -25.76 49.14
N TYR A 346 36.20 -25.38 50.16
CA TYR A 346 36.57 -25.61 51.56
C TYR A 346 36.17 -27.03 51.98
N LEU A 347 37.12 -27.96 51.96
CA LEU A 347 36.94 -29.31 52.49
C LEU A 347 37.01 -29.28 54.02
N LYS A 348 35.88 -29.53 54.70
CA LYS A 348 35.87 -29.73 56.16
C LYS A 348 36.43 -31.11 56.48
N PRO A 349 37.48 -31.24 57.31
CA PRO A 349 37.98 -32.54 57.75
C PRO A 349 36.88 -33.31 58.49
N GLU A 350 36.69 -34.59 58.14
CA GLU A 350 35.78 -35.48 58.85
C GLU A 350 36.30 -35.67 60.28
N GLN A 351 35.50 -35.32 61.28
CA GLN A 351 35.85 -35.54 62.68
C GLN A 351 35.80 -37.04 62.96
N THR A 352 36.95 -37.71 62.95
CA THR A 352 37.05 -39.12 63.36
C THR A 352 36.50 -39.25 64.79
N PRO A 353 35.45 -40.07 65.03
CA PRO A 353 34.94 -40.24 66.38
C PRO A 353 36.03 -40.83 67.27
N LEU A 354 36.36 -40.11 68.35
CA LEU A 354 37.27 -40.57 69.40
C LEU A 354 36.74 -41.91 69.93
N ASN A 355 37.50 -42.97 69.67
CA ASN A 355 37.22 -44.31 70.17
C ASN A 355 37.16 -44.24 71.71
N LYS A 356 35.98 -44.44 72.30
CA LYS A 356 35.84 -44.49 73.75
C LYS A 356 36.65 -45.70 74.26
N PRO A 357 37.52 -45.55 75.27
CA PRO A 357 38.19 -46.70 75.86
C PRO A 357 37.15 -47.62 76.51
N SER A 358 37.19 -48.89 76.14
CA SER A 358 36.40 -49.96 76.76
C SER A 358 36.82 -50.15 78.21
N SER A 359 35.90 -49.89 79.14
CA SER A 359 35.98 -50.29 80.55
C SER A 359 35.21 -51.58 80.79
#